data_AF-A0A8C5FUR9-F1
#
_entry.id   AF-A0A8C5FUR9-F1
#
_cell.length_a   1.000
_cell.length_b   1.000
_cell.length_c   1.000
_cell.angle_alpha   90.00
_cell.angle_beta   90.00
_cell.angle_gamma   90.00
#
_symmetry.space_group_name_H-M   'P 1'
#
loop_
_entity.id
_entity.type
_entity.pdbx_description
1 polymer ?
#
loop_
_entity_poly.entity_id
_entity_poly.type
_entity_poly.pdbx_seq_one_letter_code
_entity_poly.pdbx_strand_id
1 'polypeptide(L)'
;MSTSTRLSRVLSFHLLRFCKLRPSLVVDQSHELLEFAGTTANAFSKEAVFTDVVWLLGEVLSGGSDPRCSVELITSCFESLEAVLFEVTSSAPPPGEEPVAPRVITSLMSALAKLASRSHDLIPRVSLFLSKLRAAARGGAVVWSREEDLVAIVTRGEELCSLLRLPGVAQSVLTPPHAAPAGTATSTWPRASS
;
A
#
# COMPACT_ATOMS: atom_id res chain seq x y z
N MET A 1 10.80 3.71 26.01
CA MET A 1 10.69 3.02 24.71
C MET A 1 10.76 1.52 24.93
N SER A 2 9.66 0.80 24.74
CA SER A 2 9.57 -0.66 24.93
C SER A 2 10.48 -1.40 23.93
N THR A 3 11.09 -2.52 24.33
CA THR A 3 11.93 -3.38 23.48
C THR A 3 11.20 -3.87 22.23
N SER A 4 9.87 -4.06 22.34
CA SER A 4 8.98 -4.45 21.24
C SER A 4 9.05 -3.47 20.06
N THR A 5 9.04 -2.15 20.29
CA THR A 5 9.02 -1.16 19.19
C THR A 5 10.36 -1.07 18.45
N ARG A 6 11.49 -1.40 19.09
CA ARG A 6 12.78 -1.48 18.40
C ARG A 6 12.85 -2.72 17.51
N LEU A 7 12.37 -3.86 18.01
CA LEU A 7 12.30 -5.10 17.24
C LEU A 7 11.40 -4.94 16.01
N SER A 8 10.22 -4.34 16.18
CA SER A 8 9.31 -4.01 15.06
C SER A 8 10.00 -3.19 13.98
N ARG A 9 10.75 -2.14 14.35
CA ARG A 9 11.46 -1.28 13.39
C ARG A 9 12.58 -2.02 12.65
N VAL A 10 13.33 -2.87 13.34
CA VAL A 10 14.42 -3.65 12.72
C VAL A 10 13.82 -4.67 11.75
N LEU A 11 12.76 -5.39 12.16
CA LEU A 11 12.05 -6.33 11.29
C LEU A 11 11.48 -5.64 10.05
N SER A 12 10.76 -4.53 10.24
CA SER A 12 10.29 -3.62 9.19
C SER A 12 11.39 -3.27 8.18
N PHE A 13 12.52 -2.78 8.67
CA PHE A 13 13.65 -2.37 7.84
C PHE A 13 14.21 -3.53 7.01
N HIS A 14 14.40 -4.69 7.63
CA HIS A 14 14.93 -5.85 6.94
C HIS A 14 13.92 -6.45 5.96
N LEU A 15 12.63 -6.54 6.33
CA LEU A 15 11.56 -7.04 5.48
C LEU A 15 11.48 -6.22 4.19
N LEU A 16 11.41 -4.88 4.29
CA LEU A 16 11.40 -4.01 3.12
C LEU A 16 12.64 -4.21 2.24
N ARG A 17 13.82 -4.33 2.85
CA ARG A 17 15.07 -4.52 2.11
C ARG A 17 15.12 -5.86 1.40
N PHE A 18 14.67 -6.94 2.06
CA PHE A 18 14.66 -8.28 1.47
C PHE A 18 13.64 -8.38 0.33
N CYS A 19 12.45 -7.84 0.51
CA CYS A 19 11.40 -7.94 -0.51
C CYS A 19 11.69 -7.05 -1.73
N LYS A 20 12.43 -5.95 -1.57
CA LYS A 20 13.00 -5.20 -2.72
C LYS A 20 14.04 -6.00 -3.51
N LEU A 21 14.81 -6.86 -2.84
CA LEU A 21 15.80 -7.72 -3.48
C LEU A 21 15.18 -8.96 -4.13
N ARG A 22 14.06 -9.46 -3.60
CA ARG A 22 13.34 -10.63 -4.13
C ARG A 22 11.83 -10.43 -4.01
N PRO A 23 11.19 -9.76 -4.97
CA PRO A 23 9.74 -9.52 -4.97
C PRO A 23 8.91 -10.80 -4.97
N SER A 24 9.43 -11.88 -5.57
CA SER A 24 8.74 -13.18 -5.62
C SER A 24 8.41 -13.75 -4.23
N LEU A 25 9.21 -13.42 -3.20
CA LEU A 25 8.97 -13.86 -1.82
C LEU A 25 7.65 -13.32 -1.25
N VAL A 26 7.24 -12.13 -1.69
CA VAL A 26 5.96 -11.53 -1.28
C VAL A 26 4.79 -12.30 -1.85
N VAL A 27 4.95 -12.81 -3.08
CA VAL A 27 3.95 -13.67 -3.70
C VAL A 27 3.95 -15.06 -3.07
N ASP A 28 5.12 -15.59 -2.72
CA ASP A 28 5.25 -16.88 -2.02
C ASP A 28 4.60 -16.88 -0.63
N GLN A 29 4.54 -15.71 0.03
CA GLN A 29 4.01 -15.53 1.38
C GLN A 29 2.74 -14.66 1.38
N SER A 30 2.07 -14.55 0.24
CA SER A 30 0.96 -13.62 0.09
C SER A 30 -0.20 -13.95 1.04
N HIS A 31 -0.39 -15.24 1.35
CA HIS A 31 -1.43 -15.68 2.28
C HIS A 31 -1.16 -15.16 3.70
N GLU A 32 0.03 -15.41 4.26
CA GLU A 32 0.41 -15.00 5.62
C GLU A 32 0.49 -13.47 5.73
N LEU A 33 1.00 -12.80 4.71
CA LEU A 33 1.05 -11.34 4.65
C LEU A 33 -0.35 -10.74 4.61
N LEU A 34 -1.27 -11.36 3.86
CA LEU A 34 -2.65 -10.90 3.76
C LEU A 34 -3.44 -11.17 5.04
N GLU A 35 -3.24 -12.33 5.68
CA GLU A 35 -3.82 -12.63 7.00
C GLU A 35 -3.38 -11.60 8.05
N PHE A 36 -2.09 -11.26 8.05
CA PHE A 36 -1.56 -10.22 8.92
C PHE A 36 -2.14 -8.84 8.61
N ALA A 37 -2.16 -8.44 7.33
CA ALA A 37 -2.65 -7.13 6.89
C ALA A 37 -4.18 -6.98 6.96
N GLY A 38 -4.92 -8.10 6.92
CA GLY A 38 -6.37 -8.17 7.08
C GLY A 38 -6.83 -8.15 8.54
N THR A 39 -5.91 -8.26 9.50
CA THR A 39 -6.24 -8.19 10.92
C THR A 39 -6.17 -6.74 11.42
N THR A 40 -7.33 -6.11 11.61
CA THR A 40 -7.45 -4.68 11.98
C THR A 40 -6.66 -4.31 13.24
N ALA A 41 -6.59 -5.19 14.25
CA ALA A 41 -5.81 -4.95 15.48
C ALA A 41 -4.31 -4.70 15.22
N ASN A 42 -3.74 -5.20 14.12
CA ASN A 42 -2.34 -4.94 13.77
C ASN A 42 -2.12 -3.49 13.30
N ALA A 43 -3.15 -2.83 12.76
CA ALA A 43 -3.09 -1.41 12.37
C ALA A 43 -2.89 -0.50 13.59
N PHE A 44 -3.47 -0.86 14.74
CA PHE A 44 -3.32 -0.13 16.00
C PHE A 44 -2.05 -0.53 16.77
N SER A 45 -1.82 -1.83 16.93
CA SER A 45 -0.78 -2.36 17.84
C SER A 45 0.60 -2.53 17.19
N LYS A 46 0.69 -2.68 15.87
CA LYS A 46 1.92 -3.00 15.12
C LYS A 46 2.15 -2.06 13.94
N GLU A 47 1.81 -0.81 14.14
CA GLU A 47 1.68 0.22 13.12
C GLU A 47 2.80 0.29 12.08
N ALA A 48 4.07 0.24 12.52
CA ALA A 48 5.23 0.30 11.62
C ALA A 48 5.31 -0.91 10.67
N VAL A 49 5.18 -2.12 11.24
CA VAL A 49 5.24 -3.37 10.47
C VAL A 49 4.01 -3.48 9.56
N PHE A 50 2.85 -3.09 10.08
CA PHE A 50 1.61 -3.05 9.31
C PHE A 50 1.74 -2.14 8.08
N THR A 51 2.23 -0.91 8.27
CA THR A 51 2.43 0.04 7.17
C THR A 51 3.36 -0.51 6.10
N ASP A 52 4.44 -1.17 6.49
CA ASP A 52 5.42 -1.74 5.56
C ASP A 52 4.87 -2.94 4.80
N VAL A 53 4.11 -3.82 5.46
CA VAL A 53 3.46 -4.96 4.80
C VAL A 53 2.41 -4.49 3.80
N VAL A 54 1.57 -3.53 4.17
CA VAL A 54 0.56 -2.93 3.27
C VAL A 54 1.24 -2.28 2.07
N TRP A 55 2.30 -1.50 2.30
CA TRP A 55 3.06 -0.88 1.22
C TRP A 55 3.63 -1.93 0.27
N LEU A 56 4.19 -3.01 0.83
CA LEU A 56 4.83 -4.07 0.07
C LEU A 56 3.84 -4.86 -0.79
N LEU A 57 2.68 -5.22 -0.24
CA LEU A 57 1.60 -5.88 -0.97
C LEU A 57 1.15 -5.01 -2.16
N GLY A 58 0.90 -3.72 -1.90
CA GLY A 58 0.52 -2.78 -2.96
C GLY A 58 1.62 -2.56 -4.01
N GLU A 59 2.89 -2.59 -3.63
CA GLU A 59 4.01 -2.42 -4.56
C GLU A 59 4.20 -3.64 -5.47
N VAL A 60 4.28 -4.84 -4.88
CA VAL A 60 4.64 -6.05 -5.63
C VAL A 60 3.48 -6.54 -6.49
N LEU A 61 2.26 -6.56 -5.95
CA LEU A 61 1.10 -7.08 -6.68
C LEU A 61 0.71 -6.15 -7.83
N SER A 62 0.86 -4.84 -7.66
CA SER A 62 0.60 -3.87 -8.73
C SER A 62 1.71 -3.78 -9.75
N GLY A 63 2.97 -3.96 -9.35
CA GLY A 63 4.12 -3.87 -10.25
C GLY A 63 4.20 -4.99 -11.28
N GLY A 64 3.45 -6.08 -11.09
CA GLY A 64 3.51 -7.24 -11.98
C GLY A 64 4.91 -7.85 -12.07
N SER A 65 5.72 -7.69 -11.01
CA SER A 65 7.12 -8.14 -10.96
C SER A 65 7.24 -9.67 -10.99
N ASP A 66 6.15 -10.39 -10.76
CA ASP A 66 6.07 -11.85 -10.78
C ASP A 66 4.82 -12.26 -11.60
N PRO A 67 4.93 -13.24 -12.53
CA PRO A 67 3.80 -13.68 -13.35
C PRO A 67 2.67 -14.34 -12.54
N ARG A 68 2.92 -14.73 -11.28
CA ARG A 68 1.91 -15.31 -10.39
C ARG A 68 1.02 -14.27 -9.71
N CYS A 69 1.28 -12.97 -9.90
CA CYS A 69 0.38 -11.90 -9.49
C CYS A 69 -0.91 -11.92 -10.33
N SER A 70 -1.82 -12.84 -10.01
CA SER A 70 -3.08 -13.01 -10.72
C SER A 70 -4.12 -11.96 -10.33
N VAL A 71 -5.16 -11.82 -11.16
CA VAL A 71 -6.27 -10.89 -10.90
C VAL A 71 -7.02 -11.30 -9.63
N GLU A 72 -7.13 -12.61 -9.35
CA GLU A 72 -7.74 -13.16 -8.14
C GLU A 72 -6.96 -12.76 -6.89
N LEU A 73 -5.62 -12.85 -6.93
CA LEU A 73 -4.76 -12.44 -5.82
C LEU A 73 -4.84 -10.93 -5.57
N ILE A 74 -4.82 -10.12 -6.64
CA ILE A 74 -4.97 -8.66 -6.55
C ILE A 74 -6.33 -8.31 -5.93
N THR A 75 -7.40 -8.95 -6.38
CA THR A 75 -8.76 -8.72 -5.87
C THR A 75 -8.88 -9.12 -4.40
N SER A 76 -8.39 -10.30 -4.02
CA SER A 76 -8.41 -10.76 -2.63
C SER A 76 -7.59 -9.84 -1.70
N CYS A 77 -6.44 -9.37 -2.18
CA CYS A 77 -5.65 -8.38 -1.46
C CYS A 77 -6.41 -7.06 -1.29
N PHE A 78 -7.04 -6.58 -2.37
CA PHE A 78 -7.82 -5.35 -2.35
C PHE A 78 -8.97 -5.44 -1.34
N GLU A 79 -9.74 -6.52 -1.35
CA GLU A 79 -10.90 -6.70 -0.47
C GLU A 79 -10.52 -6.74 1.00
N SER A 80 -9.44 -7.44 1.34
CA SER A 80 -8.98 -7.50 2.74
C SER A 80 -8.49 -6.14 3.23
N LEU A 81 -7.71 -5.42 2.41
CA LEU A 81 -7.22 -4.09 2.78
C LEU A 81 -8.34 -3.04 2.80
N GLU A 82 -9.34 -3.16 1.93
CA GLU A 82 -10.52 -2.31 1.94
C GLU A 82 -11.35 -2.53 3.21
N ALA A 83 -11.54 -3.78 3.63
CA ALA A 83 -12.24 -4.10 4.88
C ALA A 83 -11.55 -3.47 6.09
N VAL A 84 -10.21 -3.60 6.19
CA VAL A 84 -9.45 -2.97 7.27
C VAL A 84 -9.51 -1.45 7.18
N LEU A 85 -9.35 -0.87 5.99
CA LEU A 85 -9.48 0.57 5.79
C LEU A 85 -10.88 1.07 6.17
N PHE A 86 -11.93 0.32 5.85
CA PHE A 86 -13.29 0.66 6.26
C PHE A 86 -13.46 0.59 7.78
N GLU A 87 -12.88 -0.42 8.45
CA GLU A 87 -13.02 -0.58 9.90
C GLU A 87 -12.27 0.52 10.67
N VAL A 88 -11.00 0.76 10.33
CA VAL A 88 -10.20 1.90 10.83
C VAL A 88 -10.63 3.24 10.19
N THR A 89 -11.63 3.18 9.31
CA THR A 89 -12.45 4.16 8.57
C THR A 89 -13.85 4.58 9.07
N SER A 90 -14.55 3.69 9.79
CA SER A 90 -15.90 3.91 10.31
C SER A 90 -16.10 3.55 11.79
N SER A 91 -15.13 2.96 12.49
CA SER A 91 -15.28 2.51 13.89
C SER A 91 -14.56 3.40 14.90
N ALA A 92 -15.01 3.43 16.15
CA ALA A 92 -14.22 4.02 17.24
C ALA A 92 -12.98 3.13 17.53
N PRO A 93 -11.85 3.71 17.96
CA PRO A 93 -10.70 2.92 18.38
C PRO A 93 -11.06 1.99 19.56
N PRO A 94 -10.40 0.82 19.68
CA PRO A 94 -10.62 -0.10 20.79
C PRO A 94 -10.39 0.57 22.16
N PRO A 95 -11.03 0.07 23.24
CA PRO A 95 -10.85 0.62 24.58
C PRO A 95 -9.38 0.58 25.01
N GLY A 96 -8.78 1.74 25.25
CA GLY A 96 -7.39 1.87 25.68
C GLY A 96 -6.36 1.97 24.55
N GLU A 97 -6.79 2.01 23.29
CA GLU A 97 -5.92 2.29 22.14
C GLU A 97 -6.14 3.72 21.62
N GLU A 98 -5.06 4.36 21.19
CA GLU A 98 -5.13 5.62 20.48
C GLU A 98 -5.68 5.40 19.06
N PRO A 99 -6.27 6.43 18.43
CA PRO A 99 -6.67 6.35 17.05
C PRO A 99 -5.54 5.93 16.10
N VAL A 100 -5.92 5.26 15.01
CA VAL A 100 -4.97 4.86 13.96
C VAL A 100 -4.27 6.08 13.39
N ALA A 101 -2.95 6.02 13.29
CA ALA A 101 -2.17 7.11 12.74
C ALA A 101 -2.53 7.38 11.27
N PRO A 102 -2.52 8.64 10.81
CA PRO A 102 -2.91 9.01 9.44
C PRO A 102 -2.03 8.38 8.37
N ARG A 103 -0.77 8.08 8.72
CA ARG A 103 0.18 7.39 7.83
C ARG A 103 -0.28 5.97 7.47
N VAL A 104 -0.97 5.28 8.37
CA VAL A 104 -1.53 3.95 8.11
C VAL A 104 -2.68 4.06 7.12
N ILE A 105 -3.61 4.99 7.39
CA ILE A 105 -4.78 5.24 6.54
C ILE A 105 -4.33 5.62 5.12
N THR A 106 -3.40 6.57 5.00
CA THR A 106 -2.86 7.00 3.69
C THR A 106 -2.05 5.92 2.99
N SER A 107 -1.37 5.02 3.73
CA SER A 107 -0.71 3.84 3.18
C SER A 107 -1.72 2.84 2.60
N LEU A 108 -2.78 2.51 3.34
CA LEU A 108 -3.89 1.66 2.87
C LEU A 108 -4.55 2.26 1.62
N MET A 109 -4.90 3.55 1.64
CA MET A 109 -5.46 4.26 0.47
C MET A 109 -4.54 4.14 -0.75
N SER A 110 -3.23 4.31 -0.56
CA SER A 110 -2.25 4.24 -1.64
C SER A 110 -2.10 2.82 -2.18
N ALA A 111 -2.11 1.80 -1.31
CA ALA A 111 -2.06 0.40 -1.71
C ALA A 111 -3.30 0.01 -2.53
N LEU A 112 -4.51 0.39 -2.07
CA LEU A 112 -5.75 0.15 -2.83
C LEU A 112 -5.73 0.83 -4.20
N ALA A 113 -5.24 2.07 -4.29
CA ALA A 113 -5.12 2.78 -5.56
C ALA A 113 -4.12 2.09 -6.51
N LYS A 114 -2.98 1.61 -6.00
CA LYS A 114 -2.04 0.81 -6.79
C LYS A 114 -2.69 -0.48 -7.30
N LEU A 115 -3.42 -1.21 -6.46
CA LEU A 115 -4.08 -2.46 -6.86
C LEU A 115 -5.13 -2.18 -7.95
N ALA A 116 -5.90 -1.11 -7.79
CA ALA A 116 -6.90 -0.68 -8.76
C ALA A 116 -6.29 -0.17 -10.09
N SER A 117 -5.11 0.44 -10.07
CA SER A 117 -4.43 0.81 -11.32
C SER A 117 -3.93 -0.41 -12.10
N ARG A 118 -3.76 -1.56 -11.45
CA ARG A 118 -3.43 -2.83 -12.10
C ARG A 118 -4.67 -3.62 -12.52
N SER A 119 -5.73 -3.59 -11.72
CA SER A 119 -7.01 -4.24 -11.99
C SER A 119 -8.12 -3.19 -12.09
N HIS A 120 -8.39 -2.72 -13.31
CA HIS A 120 -9.21 -1.54 -13.56
C HIS A 120 -10.68 -1.70 -13.11
N ASP A 121 -11.17 -2.92 -12.94
CA ASP A 121 -12.52 -3.20 -12.42
C ASP A 121 -12.70 -2.70 -10.98
N LEU A 122 -11.60 -2.52 -10.24
CA LEU A 122 -11.60 -2.00 -8.87
C LEU A 122 -11.63 -0.47 -8.80
N ILE A 123 -11.36 0.24 -9.90
CA ILE A 123 -11.27 1.71 -9.94
C ILE A 123 -12.55 2.39 -9.44
N PRO A 124 -13.76 2.00 -9.87
CA PRO A 124 -14.99 2.61 -9.37
C PRO A 124 -15.17 2.44 -7.86
N ARG A 125 -14.81 1.26 -7.33
CA ARG A 125 -14.97 0.89 -5.92
C ARG A 125 -14.06 1.74 -5.03
N VAL A 126 -12.76 1.82 -5.35
CA VAL A 126 -11.81 2.66 -4.59
C VAL A 126 -12.14 4.16 -4.73
N SER A 127 -12.54 4.61 -5.91
CA SER A 127 -12.89 6.02 -6.14
C SER A 127 -14.10 6.46 -5.31
N LEU A 128 -15.10 5.58 -5.20
CA LEU A 128 -16.27 5.79 -4.35
C LEU A 128 -15.87 5.81 -2.87
N PHE A 129 -15.04 4.87 -2.43
CA PHE A 129 -14.57 4.79 -1.05
C PHE A 129 -13.83 6.07 -0.64
N LEU A 130 -12.82 6.48 -1.41
CA LEU A 130 -12.02 7.67 -1.16
C LEU A 130 -12.89 8.95 -1.14
N SER A 131 -13.91 9.01 -2.00
CA SER A 131 -14.85 10.13 -2.04
C SER A 131 -15.76 10.18 -0.80
N LYS A 132 -16.23 9.02 -0.33
CA LYS A 132 -17.02 8.92 0.91
C LYS A 132 -16.20 9.30 2.14
N LEU A 133 -14.97 8.79 2.23
CA LEU A 133 -14.05 9.12 3.32
C LEU A 133 -13.81 10.64 3.39
N ARG A 134 -13.61 11.27 2.22
CA ARG A 134 -13.46 12.73 2.12
C ARG A 134 -14.70 13.49 2.58
N ALA A 135 -15.88 13.04 2.16
CA ALA A 135 -17.15 13.66 2.55
C ALA A 135 -17.37 13.54 4.06
N ALA A 136 -17.07 12.37 4.65
CA ALA A 136 -17.13 12.15 6.09
C ALA A 136 -16.15 13.07 6.84
N ALA A 137 -14.90 13.14 6.40
CA ALA A 137 -13.86 13.98 7.00
C ALA A 137 -14.24 15.48 6.99
N ARG A 138 -14.82 15.97 5.88
CA ARG A 138 -15.28 17.36 5.77
C ARG A 138 -16.56 17.64 6.53
N GLY A 139 -17.43 16.65 6.68
CA GLY A 139 -18.70 16.77 7.39
C GLY A 139 -18.58 16.73 8.91
N GLY A 140 -17.37 16.62 9.47
CA GLY A 140 -17.14 16.51 10.91
C GLY A 140 -17.65 15.20 11.53
N ALA A 141 -18.00 14.21 10.70
CA ALA A 141 -18.53 12.91 11.15
C ALA A 141 -17.42 11.96 11.64
N VAL A 142 -16.19 12.44 11.73
CA VAL A 142 -14.99 11.64 11.89
C VAL A 142 -14.39 11.92 13.27
N VAL A 143 -14.73 11.05 14.23
CA VAL A 143 -14.51 11.28 15.67
C VAL A 143 -13.08 10.99 16.14
N TRP A 144 -12.28 10.33 15.32
CA TRP A 144 -11.01 9.71 15.73
C TRP A 144 -9.74 10.42 15.28
N SER A 145 -9.80 11.61 14.70
CA SER A 145 -8.59 12.20 14.10
C SER A 145 -8.54 13.70 14.33
N ARG A 146 -7.33 14.24 14.47
CA ARG A 146 -7.12 15.68 14.61
C ARG A 146 -7.41 16.36 13.28
N GLU A 147 -7.72 17.66 13.31
CA GLU A 147 -8.02 18.41 12.08
C GLU A 147 -6.86 18.39 11.08
N GLU A 148 -5.61 18.50 11.56
CA GLU A 148 -4.38 18.39 10.77
C GLU A 148 -4.25 17.05 10.03
N ASP A 149 -4.65 15.97 10.70
CA ASP A 149 -4.61 14.61 10.18
C ASP A 149 -5.68 14.39 9.10
N LEU A 150 -6.86 14.99 9.28
CA LEU A 150 -7.94 14.97 8.29
C LEU A 150 -7.52 15.66 6.99
N VAL A 151 -6.76 16.76 7.07
CA VAL A 151 -6.22 17.44 5.88
C VAL A 151 -5.32 16.50 5.07
N ALA A 152 -4.38 15.81 5.72
CA ALA A 152 -3.48 14.88 5.04
C ALA A 152 -4.24 13.75 4.33
N ILE A 153 -5.26 13.17 4.99
CA ILE A 153 -6.10 12.11 4.42
C ILE A 153 -6.93 12.63 3.24
N VAL A 154 -7.55 13.80 3.39
CA VAL A 154 -8.39 14.42 2.35
C VAL A 154 -7.56 14.76 1.11
N THR A 155 -6.42 15.45 1.29
CA THR A 155 -5.51 15.81 0.19
C THR A 155 -5.02 14.56 -0.53
N ARG A 156 -4.59 13.54 0.23
CA ARG A 156 -4.14 12.28 -0.37
C ARG A 156 -5.25 11.58 -1.16
N GLY A 157 -6.47 11.58 -0.64
CA GLY A 157 -7.62 11.00 -1.33
C GLY A 157 -7.96 11.72 -2.64
N GLU A 158 -7.78 13.04 -2.71
CA GLU A 158 -7.98 13.82 -3.93
C GLU A 158 -6.92 13.54 -5.00
N GLU A 159 -5.65 13.46 -4.60
CA GLU A 159 -4.54 13.07 -5.48
C GLU A 159 -4.80 11.71 -6.12
N LEU A 160 -5.12 10.70 -5.29
CA LEU A 160 -5.35 9.34 -5.74
C LEU A 160 -6.58 9.23 -6.66
N CYS A 161 -7.70 9.86 -6.29
CA CYS A 161 -8.87 9.92 -7.17
C CYS A 161 -8.55 10.59 -8.52
N SER A 162 -7.72 11.63 -8.52
CA SER A 162 -7.33 12.33 -9.76
C SER A 162 -6.44 11.45 -10.63
N LEU A 163 -5.48 10.73 -10.04
CA LEU A 163 -4.63 9.77 -10.76
C LEU A 163 -5.46 8.63 -11.38
N LEU A 164 -6.37 8.04 -10.62
CA LEU A 164 -7.19 6.89 -11.06
C LEU A 164 -8.15 7.20 -12.22
N ARG A 165 -8.44 8.48 -12.49
CA ARG A 165 -9.17 8.90 -13.70
C ARG A 165 -8.37 8.67 -14.99
N LEU A 166 -7.05 8.54 -14.88
CA LEU A 166 -6.12 8.30 -15.97
C LEU A 166 -5.37 6.97 -15.70
N PRO A 167 -6.03 5.80 -15.80
CA PRO A 167 -5.48 4.53 -15.32
C PRO A 167 -4.11 4.16 -15.91
N GLY A 168 -3.88 4.45 -17.19
CA GLY A 168 -2.57 4.23 -17.83
C GLY A 168 -1.45 5.09 -17.24
N VAL A 169 -1.76 6.32 -16.80
CA VAL A 169 -0.81 7.20 -16.11
C VAL A 169 -0.68 6.80 -14.65
N ALA A 170 -1.79 6.44 -14.01
CA ALA A 170 -1.83 6.00 -12.61
C ALA A 170 -0.86 4.85 -12.37
N GLN A 171 -0.89 3.82 -13.24
CA GLN A 171 0.00 2.67 -13.09
C GLN A 171 1.49 3.07 -13.12
N SER A 172 1.88 3.99 -14.01
CA SER A 172 3.26 4.47 -14.14
C SER A 172 3.71 5.35 -12.97
N VAL A 173 2.82 6.23 -12.49
CA VAL A 173 3.10 7.15 -11.38
C VAL A 173 3.08 6.44 -10.02
N LEU A 174 2.10 5.55 -9.82
CA LEU A 174 1.92 4.83 -8.56
C LEU A 174 2.87 3.65 -8.44
N THR A 175 3.25 3.04 -9.57
CA THR A 175 4.19 1.91 -9.61
C THR A 175 5.33 2.23 -10.58
N PRO A 176 6.25 3.13 -10.19
CA PRO A 176 7.37 3.47 -11.03
C PRO A 176 8.21 2.21 -11.30
N PRO A 177 8.73 2.04 -12.53
CA PRO A 177 9.57 0.90 -12.85
C PRO A 177 10.76 0.86 -11.88
N HIS A 178 11.01 -0.29 -11.26
CA HIS A 178 12.24 -0.51 -10.51
C HIS A 178 13.40 -0.26 -11.48
N ALA A 179 14.16 0.80 -11.26
CA ALA A 179 15.35 1.08 -12.04
C ALA A 179 16.23 -0.16 -11.99
N ALA A 180 16.41 -0.84 -13.12
CA ALA A 180 17.40 -1.89 -13.26
C ALA A 180 18.74 -1.31 -12.77
N PRO A 181 19.54 -2.05 -11.99
CA PRO A 181 20.84 -1.56 -11.56
C PRO A 181 21.64 -1.17 -12.80
N ALA A 182 21.98 0.12 -12.90
CA ALA A 182 22.82 0.65 -13.97
C ALA A 182 24.15 -0.10 -13.95
N GLY A 183 24.42 -0.90 -15.00
CA GLY A 183 25.73 -1.51 -15.19
C GLY A 183 25.73 -2.94 -15.76
N THR A 184 25.24 -3.12 -16.98
CA THR A 184 25.84 -4.09 -17.93
C THR A 184 25.91 -3.45 -19.32
N ALA A 185 26.55 -2.29 -19.38
CA ALA A 185 27.04 -1.72 -20.63
C ALA A 185 28.56 -1.94 -20.69
N THR A 186 28.99 -3.06 -21.25
CA THR A 186 30.34 -3.21 -21.84
C THR A 186 30.21 -4.19 -23.01
N SER A 187 30.02 -3.68 -24.22
CA SER A 187 31.10 -3.30 -25.15
C SER A 187 31.30 -4.40 -26.19
N THR A 188 30.55 -4.28 -27.28
CA THR A 188 30.86 -4.93 -28.56
C THR A 188 32.12 -4.28 -29.14
N TRP A 189 33.27 -4.94 -29.00
CA TRP A 189 34.50 -4.54 -29.68
C TRP A 189 34.42 -4.92 -31.18
N PRO A 190 34.80 -4.06 -32.12
CA PRO A 190 34.83 -4.44 -33.53
C PRO A 190 36.04 -5.35 -33.81
N ARG A 191 35.77 -6.46 -34.49
CA ARG A 191 36.76 -7.44 -34.95
C ARG A 191 37.65 -6.77 -36.01
N ALA A 192 38.89 -6.43 -35.64
CA ALA A 192 39.89 -6.01 -36.61
C ALA A 192 40.40 -7.25 -37.36
N SER A 193 40.11 -7.27 -38.66
CA SER A 193 40.67 -8.19 -39.64
C SER A 193 42.09 -7.79 -40.01
N SER A 194 43.06 -8.67 -39.79
CA SER A 194 44.30 -8.85 -40.56
C SER A 194 44.91 -10.20 -40.21
#